data_AF-A0A0F8WA43-F1
#
_entry.id   AF-A0A0F8WA43-F1
#
_cell.length_a   1.000
_cell.length_b   1.000
_cell.length_c   1.000
_cell.angle_alpha   90.00
_cell.angle_beta   90.00
_cell.angle_gamma   90.00
#
_symmetry.space_group_name_H-M   'P 1'
#
loop_
_entity.id
_entity.type
_entity.pdbx_description
1 polymer ?
#
loop_
_entity_poly.entity_id
_entity_poly.type
_entity_poly.pdbx_seq_one_letter_code
_entity_poly.pdbx_strand_id
1 'polypeptide(L)'
;MDRAGIGYGVGCWLGATSAALLEGLVEAGYDKPFWAFDRWEANAAEIRKAREQGVALKLGQNLHSVYLQNVCKVYPKIKAIRGRIPPTLKSYSGDPIEFCMFDAPKRNPMFVKSIHLLLPYFIPGVTVLGLLDYYFYARRRDIQKNEDWKEFLAPVRYKEQYKDHLGSGFFDLNLEFIWVVGLAILHNS
;
A
#
# COMPACT_ATOMS: atom_id res chain seq x y z
N MET A 1 -8.95 23.02 -11.53
CA MET A 1 -9.07 21.81 -12.37
C MET A 1 -9.52 20.68 -11.47
N ASP A 2 -10.80 20.30 -11.54
CA ASP A 2 -11.44 19.35 -10.62
C ASP A 2 -11.20 17.88 -11.02
N ARG A 3 -9.96 17.47 -11.24
CA ARG A 3 -9.68 16.04 -11.37
C ARG A 3 -9.42 15.44 -10.00
N ALA A 4 -10.50 15.40 -9.22
CA ALA A 4 -10.55 14.62 -7.99
C ALA A 4 -10.37 13.14 -8.33
N GLY A 5 -9.31 12.52 -7.83
CA GLY A 5 -9.09 11.09 -7.87
C GLY A 5 -9.45 10.40 -6.55
N ILE A 6 -9.06 9.14 -6.45
CA ILE A 6 -9.29 8.29 -5.28
C ILE A 6 -7.97 7.93 -4.58
N GLY A 7 -8.09 7.45 -3.34
CA GLY A 7 -7.00 6.75 -2.68
C GLY A 7 -7.01 5.26 -3.04
N TYR A 8 -5.84 4.65 -3.12
CA TYR A 8 -5.68 3.27 -3.57
C TYR A 8 -4.57 2.56 -2.79
N GLY A 9 -4.90 1.51 -2.04
CA GLY A 9 -3.94 0.70 -1.29
C GLY A 9 -3.79 -0.70 -1.88
N VAL A 10 -2.55 -1.20 -2.01
CA VAL A 10 -2.25 -2.55 -2.51
C VAL A 10 -1.50 -3.36 -1.45
N GLY A 11 -2.18 -4.34 -0.87
CA GLY A 11 -1.69 -5.15 0.25
C GLY A 11 -2.14 -4.60 1.60
N CYS A 12 -3.43 -4.31 1.77
CA CYS A 12 -3.91 -3.64 2.96
C CYS A 12 -3.93 -4.51 4.24
N TRP A 13 -3.85 -5.83 4.12
CA TRP A 13 -3.90 -6.80 5.22
C TRP A 13 -4.92 -6.41 6.31
N LEU A 14 -4.66 -6.57 7.60
CA LEU A 14 -5.65 -6.26 8.65
C LEU A 14 -6.03 -4.77 8.77
N GLY A 15 -5.41 -3.88 7.98
CA GLY A 15 -5.85 -2.51 7.80
C GLY A 15 -5.23 -1.46 8.71
N ALA A 16 -4.20 -1.81 9.49
CA ALA A 16 -3.50 -0.84 10.34
C ALA A 16 -2.98 0.36 9.55
N THR A 17 -2.27 0.11 8.44
CA THR A 17 -1.76 1.19 7.58
C THR A 17 -2.87 1.96 6.87
N SER A 18 -3.94 1.27 6.45
CA SER A 18 -5.11 1.96 5.88
C SER A 18 -5.75 2.90 6.89
N ALA A 19 -5.94 2.46 8.13
CA ALA A 19 -6.55 3.26 9.18
C ALA A 19 -5.74 4.52 9.49
N ALA A 20 -4.42 4.38 9.69
CA ALA A 20 -3.54 5.51 9.97
C ALA A 20 -3.47 6.51 8.81
N LEU A 21 -3.39 6.01 7.57
CA LEU A 21 -3.41 6.88 6.38
C LEU A 21 -4.74 7.64 6.27
N LEU A 22 -5.86 6.93 6.45
CA LEU A 22 -7.19 7.53 6.32
C LEU A 22 -7.48 8.55 7.43
N GLU A 23 -6.95 8.34 8.63
CA GLU A 23 -7.03 9.32 9.72
C GLU A 23 -6.41 10.65 9.30
N GLY A 24 -5.15 10.64 8.86
CA GLY A 24 -4.45 11.84 8.41
C GLY A 24 -5.09 12.48 7.16
N LEU A 25 -5.59 11.66 6.23
CA LEU A 25 -6.32 12.17 5.06
C LEU A 25 -7.62 12.88 5.47
N VAL A 26 -8.41 12.28 6.36
CA VAL A 26 -9.65 12.90 6.88
C VAL A 26 -9.35 14.19 7.62
N GLU A 27 -8.31 14.21 8.46
CA GLU A 27 -7.85 15.43 9.16
C GLU A 27 -7.46 16.55 8.17
N ALA A 28 -6.83 16.18 7.05
CA ALA A 28 -6.49 17.11 5.96
C ALA A 28 -7.70 17.53 5.09
N GLY A 29 -8.91 17.09 5.41
CA GLY A 29 -10.13 17.41 4.66
C GLY A 29 -10.35 16.55 3.41
N TYR A 30 -9.62 15.43 3.27
CA TYR A 30 -9.81 14.50 2.16
C TYR A 30 -11.12 13.72 2.32
N ASP A 31 -12.03 13.89 1.36
CA ASP A 31 -13.38 13.32 1.42
C ASP A 31 -13.67 12.27 0.33
N LYS A 32 -12.64 11.85 -0.42
CA LYS A 32 -12.80 10.94 -1.55
C LYS A 32 -12.76 9.46 -1.13
N PRO A 33 -13.29 8.55 -1.97
CA PRO A 33 -13.19 7.11 -1.71
C PRO A 33 -11.75 6.60 -1.60
N PHE A 34 -11.59 5.50 -0.85
CA PHE A 34 -10.34 4.76 -0.76
C PHE A 34 -10.55 3.29 -1.14
N TRP A 35 -9.83 2.80 -2.13
CA TRP A 35 -9.95 1.44 -2.62
C TRP A 35 -8.83 0.60 -2.02
N ALA A 36 -9.19 -0.40 -1.23
CA ALA A 36 -8.27 -1.24 -0.49
C ALA A 36 -8.19 -2.63 -1.11
N PHE A 37 -7.03 -2.95 -1.69
CA PHE A 37 -6.81 -4.20 -2.38
C PHE A 37 -6.01 -5.19 -1.54
N ASP A 38 -6.48 -6.44 -1.45
CA ASP A 38 -5.71 -7.56 -0.93
C ASP A 38 -6.27 -8.91 -1.44
N ARG A 39 -5.52 -10.00 -1.27
CA ARG A 39 -6.03 -11.37 -1.46
C ARG A 39 -7.01 -11.79 -0.37
N TRP A 40 -6.94 -11.15 0.79
CA TRP A 40 -7.79 -11.41 1.95
C TRP A 40 -7.76 -12.86 2.42
N GLU A 41 -6.58 -13.47 2.39
CA GLU A 41 -6.39 -14.87 2.80
C GLU A 41 -5.10 -15.00 3.61
N ALA A 42 -5.25 -15.41 4.86
CA ALA A 42 -4.15 -15.55 5.81
C ALA A 42 -3.21 -16.69 5.42
N ASN A 43 -1.91 -16.38 5.35
CA ASN A 43 -0.86 -17.37 5.21
C ASN A 43 -0.11 -17.62 6.54
N ALA A 44 0.76 -18.63 6.58
CA ALA A 44 1.51 -19.00 7.79
C ALA A 44 2.38 -17.85 8.37
N ALA A 45 2.98 -17.03 7.52
CA ALA A 45 3.80 -15.89 7.96
C ALA A 45 2.94 -14.79 8.59
N GLU A 46 1.76 -14.51 8.03
CA GLU A 46 0.81 -13.54 8.55
C GLU A 46 0.18 -13.99 9.86
N ILE A 47 -0.11 -15.27 10.03
CA ILE A 47 -0.59 -15.82 11.30
C ILE A 47 0.45 -15.60 12.41
N ARG A 48 1.73 -15.86 12.11
CA ARG A 48 2.81 -15.62 13.07
C ARG A 48 2.87 -14.14 13.48
N LYS A 49 2.85 -13.23 12.50
CA LYS A 49 2.83 -11.77 12.73
C LYS A 49 1.61 -11.33 13.53
N ALA A 50 0.42 -11.81 13.18
CA ALA A 50 -0.82 -11.48 13.88
C ALA A 50 -0.77 -11.96 15.33
N ARG A 51 -0.25 -13.17 15.58
CA ARG A 51 -0.10 -13.73 16.93
C ARG A 51 0.83 -12.90 17.80
N GLU A 52 1.91 -12.34 17.24
CA GLU A 52 2.81 -11.42 17.94
C GLU A 52 2.09 -10.12 18.37
N GLN A 53 0.99 -9.77 17.71
CA GLN A 53 0.12 -8.64 18.04
C GLN A 53 -1.14 -9.05 18.82
N GLY A 54 -1.19 -10.29 19.35
CA GLY A 54 -2.34 -10.80 20.10
C GLY A 54 -3.58 -11.12 19.25
N VAL A 55 -3.45 -11.15 17.92
CA VAL A 55 -4.54 -11.47 16.99
C VAL A 55 -4.45 -12.93 16.56
N ALA A 56 -5.45 -13.74 16.93
CA ALA A 56 -5.53 -15.14 16.52
C ALA A 56 -6.13 -15.27 15.10
N LEU A 57 -5.31 -15.73 14.15
CA LEU A 57 -5.74 -16.06 12.78
C LEU A 57 -5.58 -17.55 12.48
N LYS A 58 -6.40 -18.07 11.56
CA LYS A 58 -6.28 -19.43 11.03
C LYS A 58 -5.70 -19.42 9.62
N LEU A 59 -5.02 -20.50 9.22
CA LEU A 59 -4.52 -20.67 7.85
C LEU A 59 -5.69 -20.70 6.87
N GLY A 60 -5.58 -19.92 5.79
CA GLY A 60 -6.64 -19.77 4.79
C GLY A 60 -7.85 -18.96 5.27
N GLN A 61 -7.80 -18.35 6.46
CA GLN A 61 -8.89 -17.52 6.95
C GLN A 61 -9.14 -16.35 5.99
N ASN A 62 -10.42 -16.11 5.67
CA ASN A 62 -10.84 -14.93 4.95
C ASN A 62 -10.65 -13.69 5.83
N LEU A 63 -9.75 -12.81 5.44
CA LEU A 63 -9.41 -11.58 6.17
C LEU A 63 -10.25 -10.38 5.75
N HIS A 64 -11.08 -10.51 4.71
CA HIS A 64 -11.88 -9.40 4.17
C HIS A 64 -12.84 -8.85 5.24
N SER A 65 -13.57 -9.73 5.93
CA SER A 65 -14.48 -9.33 7.01
C SER A 65 -13.74 -8.68 8.17
N VAL A 66 -12.55 -9.17 8.51
CA VAL A 66 -11.71 -8.60 9.58
C VAL A 66 -11.27 -7.18 9.21
N TYR A 67 -10.81 -6.97 7.98
CA TYR A 67 -10.46 -5.62 7.49
C TYR A 67 -11.66 -4.67 7.52
N LEU A 68 -12.82 -5.08 7.01
CA LEU A 68 -14.02 -4.24 7.03
C LEU A 68 -14.43 -3.87 8.47
N GLN A 69 -14.30 -4.80 9.42
CA GLN A 69 -14.57 -4.53 10.84
C GLN A 69 -13.59 -3.54 11.46
N ASN A 70 -12.31 -3.61 11.08
CA ASN A 70 -11.27 -2.75 11.62
C ASN A 70 -11.32 -1.34 11.03
N VAL A 71 -11.56 -1.21 9.73
CA VAL A 71 -11.37 0.06 9.01
C VAL A 71 -12.69 0.69 8.58
N CYS A 72 -13.61 -0.07 7.98
CA CYS A 72 -14.82 0.52 7.38
C CYS A 72 -15.84 1.02 8.40
N LYS A 73 -15.76 0.57 9.66
CA LYS A 73 -16.59 1.12 10.76
C LYS A 73 -16.30 2.60 11.00
N VAL A 74 -15.06 3.02 10.81
CA VAL A 74 -14.59 4.40 11.04
C VAL A 74 -14.60 5.18 9.73
N TYR A 75 -14.24 4.53 8.62
CA TYR A 75 -14.07 5.15 7.32
C TYR A 75 -15.05 4.54 6.30
N PRO A 76 -16.28 5.07 6.17
CA PRO A 76 -17.35 4.43 5.39
C PRO A 76 -17.15 4.50 3.87
N LYS A 77 -16.26 5.38 3.38
CA LYS A 77 -15.98 5.54 1.94
C LYS A 77 -14.93 4.57 1.41
N ILE A 78 -14.70 3.45 2.09
CA ILE A 78 -13.76 2.41 1.66
C ILE A 78 -14.46 1.39 0.77
N LYS A 79 -13.79 1.04 -0.33
CA LYS A 79 -14.12 -0.12 -1.15
C LYS A 79 -13.03 -1.16 -1.02
N ALA A 80 -13.30 -2.24 -0.29
CA ALA A 80 -12.38 -3.37 -0.19
C ALA A 80 -12.55 -4.29 -1.41
N ILE A 81 -11.44 -4.63 -2.06
CA ILE A 81 -11.38 -5.43 -3.29
C ILE A 81 -10.58 -6.68 -3.00
N ARG A 82 -11.19 -7.84 -3.23
CA ARG A 82 -10.53 -9.15 -3.09
C ARG A 82 -9.91 -9.60 -4.41
N GLY A 83 -8.63 -9.94 -4.36
CA GLY A 83 -7.98 -10.53 -5.51
C GLY A 83 -6.49 -10.77 -5.35
N ARG A 84 -5.88 -11.44 -6.31
CA ARG A 84 -4.41 -11.56 -6.38
C ARG A 84 -3.86 -10.49 -7.32
N ILE A 85 -2.78 -9.84 -6.90
CA ILE A 85 -1.96 -9.04 -7.81
C ILE A 85 -1.08 -9.97 -8.69
N PRO A 86 -0.78 -9.61 -9.96
CA PRO A 86 -1.35 -8.49 -10.70
C PRO A 86 -2.75 -8.70 -11.34
N PRO A 87 -3.31 -9.92 -11.54
CA PRO A 87 -4.52 -10.10 -12.34
C PRO A 87 -5.69 -9.17 -12.00
N THR A 88 -5.95 -8.94 -10.71
CA THR A 88 -7.09 -8.10 -10.32
C THR A 88 -6.82 -6.60 -10.49
N LEU A 89 -5.55 -6.17 -10.49
CA LEU A 89 -5.22 -4.79 -10.87
C LEU A 89 -5.49 -4.53 -12.36
N LYS A 90 -5.36 -5.56 -13.21
CA LYS A 90 -5.64 -5.44 -14.64
C LYS A 90 -7.10 -5.11 -14.94
N SER A 91 -8.03 -5.53 -14.08
CA SER A 91 -9.45 -5.17 -14.19
C SER A 91 -9.78 -3.81 -13.58
N TYR A 92 -8.80 -3.09 -13.03
CA TYR A 92 -9.04 -1.71 -12.61
C TYR A 92 -9.31 -0.86 -13.84
N SER A 93 -10.48 -0.24 -13.86
CA SER A 93 -10.94 0.73 -14.86
C SER A 93 -11.62 1.92 -14.18
N GLY A 94 -11.20 2.20 -12.94
CA GLY A 94 -11.86 3.16 -12.06
C GLY A 94 -11.39 4.58 -12.30
N ASP A 95 -11.68 5.42 -11.30
CA ASP A 95 -11.33 6.83 -11.30
C ASP A 95 -9.80 7.06 -11.33
N PRO A 96 -9.34 8.27 -11.68
CA PRO A 96 -7.94 8.64 -11.49
C PRO A 96 -7.48 8.42 -10.04
N ILE A 97 -6.21 8.11 -9.84
CA ILE A 97 -5.64 7.83 -8.51
C ILE A 97 -4.86 9.05 -8.02
N GLU A 98 -5.26 9.63 -6.90
CA GLU A 98 -4.52 10.71 -6.24
C GLU A 98 -3.48 10.19 -5.24
N PHE A 99 -3.80 9.11 -4.54
CA PHE A 99 -2.90 8.49 -3.58
C PHE A 99 -2.81 7.00 -3.86
N CYS A 100 -1.60 6.49 -4.09
CA CYS A 100 -1.36 5.07 -4.30
C CYS A 100 -0.37 4.56 -3.24
N MET A 101 -0.72 3.53 -2.48
CA MET A 101 0.14 2.94 -1.46
C MET A 101 0.46 1.49 -1.80
N PHE A 102 1.73 1.17 -2.00
CA PHE A 102 2.20 -0.19 -2.28
C PHE A 102 2.82 -0.81 -1.03
N ASP A 103 2.15 -1.84 -0.51
CA ASP A 103 2.70 -2.71 0.54
C ASP A 103 3.01 -4.12 0.03
N ALA A 104 2.14 -4.71 -0.79
CA ALA A 104 2.35 -6.05 -1.30
C ALA A 104 3.37 -6.14 -2.47
N PRO A 105 3.33 -5.28 -3.50
CA PRO A 105 4.15 -5.45 -4.69
C PRO A 105 5.58 -4.90 -4.48
N LYS A 106 6.37 -5.50 -3.59
CA LYS A 106 7.72 -5.01 -3.22
C LYS A 106 8.87 -5.53 -4.09
N ARG A 107 8.64 -6.59 -4.86
CA ARG A 107 9.68 -7.34 -5.60
C ARG A 107 9.39 -7.45 -7.08
N ASN A 108 10.39 -7.75 -7.91
CA ASN A 108 10.13 -8.13 -9.29
C ASN A 108 9.58 -9.56 -9.40
N PRO A 109 8.79 -9.86 -10.46
CA PRO A 109 8.22 -8.93 -11.43
C PRO A 109 6.98 -8.18 -10.90
N MET A 110 6.61 -8.42 -9.64
CA MET A 110 5.35 -7.95 -9.05
C MET A 110 5.22 -6.43 -9.00
N PHE A 111 6.26 -5.72 -8.58
CA PHE A 111 6.31 -4.26 -8.56
C PHE A 111 6.08 -3.69 -9.96
N VAL A 112 6.95 -4.05 -10.92
CA VAL A 112 6.91 -3.55 -12.31
C VAL A 112 5.55 -3.81 -12.97
N LYS A 113 5.01 -5.02 -12.81
CA LYS A 113 3.68 -5.33 -13.36
C LYS A 113 2.58 -4.50 -12.71
N SER A 114 2.63 -4.30 -11.39
CA SER A 114 1.60 -3.54 -10.66
C SER A 114 1.65 -2.06 -11.01
N ILE A 115 2.85 -1.46 -11.05
CA ILE A 115 2.99 -0.05 -11.43
C ILE A 115 2.55 0.19 -12.86
N HIS A 116 2.92 -0.67 -13.83
CA HIS A 116 2.48 -0.50 -15.22
C HIS A 116 0.96 -0.63 -15.41
N LEU A 117 0.29 -1.41 -14.57
CA LEU A 117 -1.18 -1.53 -14.63
C LEU A 117 -1.88 -0.29 -14.06
N LEU A 118 -1.29 0.37 -13.06
CA LEU A 118 -1.91 1.52 -12.40
C LEU A 118 -1.43 2.88 -12.94
N LEU A 119 -0.26 2.93 -13.57
CA LEU A 119 0.34 4.15 -14.13
C LEU A 119 -0.60 4.92 -15.07
N PRO A 120 -1.40 4.29 -15.95
CA PRO A 120 -2.36 5.01 -16.79
C PRO A 120 -3.45 5.78 -16.03
N TYR A 121 -3.66 5.46 -14.75
CA TYR A 121 -4.65 6.10 -13.89
C TYR A 121 -4.04 7.18 -12.98
N PHE A 122 -2.71 7.34 -13.00
CA PHE A 122 -2.05 8.37 -12.20
C PHE A 122 -2.26 9.73 -12.87
N ILE A 123 -2.56 10.74 -12.06
CA ILE A 123 -2.71 12.13 -12.44
C ILE A 123 -1.31 12.77 -12.43
N PRO A 124 -0.78 13.19 -13.60
CA PRO A 124 0.55 13.79 -13.67
C PRO A 124 0.68 15.02 -12.76
N GLY A 125 1.73 15.06 -11.94
CA GLY A 125 2.01 16.15 -11.00
C GLY A 125 1.09 16.20 -9.76
N VAL A 126 0.19 15.22 -9.60
CA VAL A 126 -0.74 15.16 -8.46
C VAL A 126 -0.61 13.84 -7.70
N THR A 127 -0.51 12.69 -8.39
CA THR A 127 -0.52 11.39 -7.71
C THR A 127 0.69 11.21 -6.79
N VAL A 128 0.42 10.87 -5.53
CA VAL A 128 1.43 10.46 -4.56
C VAL A 128 1.52 8.94 -4.52
N LEU A 129 2.70 8.37 -4.79
CA LEU A 129 3.00 6.95 -4.64
C LEU A 129 3.82 6.69 -3.36
N GLY A 130 3.18 6.09 -2.36
CA GLY A 130 3.82 5.60 -1.15
C GLY A 130 4.33 4.16 -1.31
N LEU A 131 5.56 3.90 -0.87
CA LEU A 131 6.20 2.58 -0.91
C LEU A 131 6.53 2.13 0.52
N LEU A 132 5.76 1.18 1.05
CA LEU A 132 5.94 0.71 2.43
C LEU A 132 7.12 -0.25 2.55
N ASP A 133 7.76 -0.24 3.73
CA ASP A 133 8.97 -0.97 4.10
C ASP A 133 10.21 -0.77 3.19
N TYR A 134 10.12 0.11 2.19
CA TYR A 134 11.22 0.36 1.27
C TYR A 134 12.52 0.70 2.02
N TYR A 135 12.44 1.64 2.97
CA TYR A 135 13.61 2.12 3.69
C TYR A 135 14.19 1.07 4.63
N PHE A 136 13.32 0.24 5.22
CA PHE A 136 13.71 -0.91 6.02
C PHE A 136 14.56 -1.88 5.20
N TYR A 137 14.16 -2.19 3.96
CA TYR A 137 14.96 -3.06 3.08
C TYR A 137 16.22 -2.37 2.56
N ALA A 138 16.17 -1.08 2.26
CA ALA A 138 17.33 -0.35 1.75
C ALA A 138 18.49 -0.26 2.76
N ARG A 139 18.20 -0.19 4.07
CA ARG A 139 19.23 0.06 5.12
C ARG A 139 19.62 -1.13 5.98
N ARG A 140 18.90 -2.24 5.97
CA ARG A 140 19.26 -3.42 6.78
C ARG A 140 20.46 -4.17 6.19
N ARG A 141 21.65 -3.88 6.74
CA ARG A 141 22.93 -4.50 6.35
C ARG A 141 22.93 -6.03 6.48
N ASP A 142 22.14 -6.57 7.40
CA ASP A 142 22.00 -8.00 7.61
C ASP A 142 21.16 -8.68 6.51
N ILE A 143 20.17 -7.96 5.96
CA ILE A 143 19.39 -8.42 4.80
C ILE A 143 20.21 -8.29 3.52
N GLN A 144 21.05 -7.26 3.39
CA GLN A 144 21.94 -7.06 2.22
C GLN A 144 22.94 -8.23 1.99
N LYS A 145 23.16 -9.09 2.99
CA LYS A 145 23.97 -10.30 2.84
C LYS A 145 23.27 -11.42 2.07
N ASN A 146 21.93 -11.38 1.96
CA ASN A 146 21.16 -12.34 1.19
C ASN A 146 20.98 -11.80 -0.24
N GLU A 147 21.34 -12.57 -1.27
CA GLU A 147 21.17 -12.16 -2.68
C GLU A 147 19.75 -11.69 -3.03
N ASP A 148 18.73 -12.22 -2.35
CA ASP A 148 17.32 -11.82 -2.47
C ASP A 148 17.06 -10.35 -2.11
N TRP A 149 17.98 -9.68 -1.40
CA TRP A 149 17.83 -8.26 -1.04
C TRP A 149 17.66 -7.39 -2.30
N LYS A 150 18.35 -7.77 -3.38
CA LYS A 150 18.32 -7.08 -4.67
C LYS A 150 16.92 -7.04 -5.27
N GLU A 151 16.06 -8.01 -4.95
CA GLU A 151 14.67 -8.05 -5.42
C GLU A 151 13.81 -6.96 -4.76
N PHE A 152 14.13 -6.56 -3.52
CA PHE A 152 13.44 -5.47 -2.84
C PHE A 152 13.84 -4.07 -3.34
N LEU A 153 14.91 -3.97 -4.14
CA LEU A 153 15.27 -2.74 -4.85
C LEU A 153 14.49 -2.54 -6.15
N ALA A 154 13.47 -3.36 -6.44
CA ALA A 154 12.65 -3.21 -7.63
C ALA A 154 12.14 -1.76 -7.84
N PRO A 155 11.66 -1.04 -6.81
CA PRO A 155 11.26 0.36 -6.98
C PRO A 155 12.42 1.32 -7.33
N VAL A 156 13.63 1.08 -6.80
CA VAL A 156 14.82 1.89 -7.11
C VAL A 156 15.21 1.72 -8.55
N ARG A 157 15.36 0.47 -8.96
CA ARG A 157 15.75 0.13 -10.33
C ARG A 157 14.75 0.66 -11.33
N TYR A 158 13.47 0.58 -10.99
CA TYR A 158 12.41 1.19 -11.79
C TYR A 158 12.58 2.71 -11.88
N LYS A 159 12.75 3.40 -10.75
CA LYS A 159 13.00 4.85 -10.75
C LYS A 159 14.21 5.21 -11.60
N GLU A 160 15.34 4.54 -11.43
CA GLU A 160 16.58 4.80 -12.18
C GLU A 160 16.41 4.56 -13.68
N GLN A 161 15.73 3.48 -14.06
CA GLN A 161 15.49 3.11 -15.46
C GLN A 161 14.55 4.11 -16.17
N TYR A 162 13.56 4.64 -15.47
CA TYR A 162 12.51 5.48 -16.06
C TYR A 162 12.62 6.97 -15.70
N LYS A 163 13.70 7.40 -15.03
CA LYS A 163 13.92 8.79 -14.60
C LYS A 163 13.76 9.82 -15.73
N ASP A 164 14.18 9.47 -16.95
CA ASP A 164 14.14 10.37 -18.10
C ASP A 164 12.77 10.39 -18.79
N HIS A 165 11.93 9.37 -18.55
CA HIS A 165 10.63 9.19 -19.21
C HIS A 165 9.45 9.67 -18.37
N LEU A 166 9.60 9.68 -17.05
CA LEU A 166 8.52 10.02 -16.13
C LEU A 166 8.40 11.53 -15.88
N GLY A 167 9.30 12.34 -16.43
CA GLY A 167 9.35 13.78 -16.21
C GLY A 167 9.81 14.11 -14.78
N SER A 168 10.40 15.30 -14.57
CA SER A 168 10.89 15.71 -13.24
C SER A 168 9.79 15.65 -12.17
N GLY A 169 8.56 16.00 -12.53
CA GLY A 169 7.42 16.07 -11.59
C GLY A 169 6.84 14.73 -11.11
N PHE A 170 7.07 13.61 -11.79
CA PHE A 170 6.53 12.31 -11.35
C PHE A 170 7.38 11.67 -10.25
N PHE A 171 8.64 12.10 -10.10
CA PHE A 171 9.54 11.66 -9.03
C PHE A 171 10.06 12.78 -8.13
N ASP A 172 9.65 14.03 -8.37
CA ASP A 172 9.44 15.02 -7.30
C ASP A 172 8.24 14.65 -6.41
N LEU A 173 7.76 13.40 -6.49
CA LEU A 173 7.35 12.66 -5.30
C LEU A 173 8.38 12.95 -4.21
N ASN A 174 8.00 13.83 -3.29
CA ASN A 174 8.43 13.73 -1.92
C ASN A 174 8.18 12.27 -1.53
N LEU A 175 9.18 11.41 -1.71
CA LEU A 175 9.36 10.18 -0.96
C LEU A 175 9.63 10.61 0.49
N GLU A 176 8.70 11.38 1.05
CA GLU A 176 8.55 11.52 2.47
C GLU A 176 8.10 10.16 2.91
N PHE A 177 9.07 9.44 3.46
CA PHE A 177 8.90 8.19 4.13
C PHE A 177 7.92 8.42 5.27
N ILE A 178 6.63 8.15 5.02
CA ILE A 178 5.66 8.04 6.10
C ILE A 178 6.04 6.76 6.86
N TRP A 179 6.83 6.94 7.91
CA TRP A 179 6.99 5.96 8.96
C TRP A 179 5.65 5.84 9.67
N VAL A 180 4.82 4.87 9.27
CA VAL A 180 3.78 4.39 10.19
C VAL A 180 4.48 3.42 11.15
N VAL A 181 5.25 3.97 12.09
CA VAL A 181 5.69 3.27 13.30
C VAL A 181 4.76 3.76 14.41
N GLY A 182 4.10 2.81 15.06
CA GLY A 182 2.95 3.07 15.93
C GLY A 182 3.20 4.00 17.11
N LEU A 183 2.09 4.56 17.60
CA LEU A 183 1.98 5.10 18.94
C LEU A 183 0.58 4.75 19.51
N ALA A 184 0.59 4.11 20.68
CA ALA A 184 -0.46 4.01 21.72
C ALA A 184 -1.85 3.48 21.30
N ILE A 185 -2.22 2.24 21.59
CA ILE A 185 -2.74 1.79 22.91
C ILE A 185 -3.18 2.98 23.79
N LEU A 186 -4.45 3.39 23.63
CA LEU A 186 -5.18 4.05 24.71
C LEU A 186 -5.49 3.00 25.79
N HIS A 187 -4.66 2.98 26.82
CA HIS A 187 -5.05 2.49 28.13
C HIS A 187 -5.69 3.64 28.91
N ASN A 188 -6.81 3.31 29.57
CA ASN A 188 -7.59 4.12 30.50
C ASN A 188 -6.78 5.14 31.32
N SER A 189 -7.23 6.40 31.31
CA SER A 189 -7.41 7.29 32.46
C SER A 189 -8.27 8.47 32.02
#